data_AF-A0ABD6X136-F1
#
_entry.id   AF-A0ABD6X136-F1
#
_cell.length_a   1.000
_cell.length_b   1.000
_cell.length_c   1.000
_cell.angle_alpha   90.00
_cell.angle_beta   90.00
_cell.angle_gamma   90.00
#
_symmetry.space_group_name_H-M   'P 1'
#
loop_
_entity.id
_entity.type
_entity.pdbx_description
1 polymer ?
#
loop_
_entity_poly.entity_id
_entity_poly.type
_entity_poly.pdbx_seq_one_letter_code
_entity_poly.pdbx_strand_id
1 'polypeptide(L)'
;MTTKVCQYFSYDNHNQVQAMVSNITAENVEDVQRSTSDTFKIGMWFLSKVIKGHQFEIYGPFESVDETMKFAHEHHGITSYQGAPEFDDGMDELLEALKTQ
;
A
#
# COMPACT_ATOMS: atom_id res chain seq x y z
N MET A 1 -7.17 16.05 -13.32
CA MET A 1 -7.95 15.11 -12.51
C MET A 1 -7.02 14.61 -11.44
N THR A 2 -7.26 14.97 -10.19
CA THR A 2 -6.51 14.43 -9.05
C THR A 2 -7.09 13.04 -8.80
N THR A 3 -6.35 12.00 -9.15
CA THR A 3 -6.74 10.62 -8.82
C THR A 3 -6.62 10.49 -7.32
N LYS A 4 -7.75 10.38 -6.61
CA LYS A 4 -7.77 10.17 -5.16
C LYS A 4 -6.95 8.94 -4.78
N VAL A 5 -6.30 8.99 -3.63
CA VAL A 5 -5.58 7.85 -3.04
C VAL A 5 -6.61 6.91 -2.41
N CYS A 6 -6.57 5.64 -2.80
CA CYS A 6 -7.36 4.56 -2.23
C CYS A 6 -6.40 3.55 -1.62
N GLN A 7 -6.51 3.33 -0.30
CA GLN A 7 -5.62 2.47 0.47
C GLN A 7 -6.39 1.44 1.30
N TYR A 8 -5.84 0.24 1.36
CA TYR A 8 -6.36 -0.87 2.16
C TYR A 8 -5.24 -1.45 2.99
N PHE A 9 -5.45 -1.56 4.31
CA PHE A 9 -4.44 -2.05 5.24
C PHE A 9 -4.80 -3.42 5.79
N SER A 10 -3.80 -4.29 5.87
CA SER A 10 -3.88 -5.54 6.64
C SER A 10 -3.06 -5.39 7.90
N TYR A 11 -3.63 -5.83 9.03
CA TYR A 11 -3.02 -5.73 10.35
C TYR A 11 -2.69 -7.10 10.93
N ASP A 12 -1.67 -7.16 11.78
CA ASP A 12 -1.33 -8.35 12.57
C ASP A 12 -2.17 -8.46 13.86
N ASN A 13 -1.89 -9.51 14.64
CA ASN A 13 -2.56 -9.73 15.92
C ASN A 13 -2.24 -8.67 17.01
N HIS A 14 -1.25 -7.82 16.78
CA HIS A 14 -0.88 -6.69 17.63
C HIS A 14 -1.39 -5.35 17.06
N ASN A 15 -2.28 -5.39 16.06
CA ASN A 15 -2.83 -4.23 15.37
C ASN A 15 -1.78 -3.37 14.65
N GLN A 16 -0.67 -3.99 14.22
CA GLN A 16 0.37 -3.36 13.42
C GLN A 16 0.16 -3.64 11.93
N VAL A 17 0.41 -2.64 11.08
CA VAL A 17 0.29 -2.81 9.62
C VAL A 17 1.31 -3.86 9.14
N GLN A 18 0.82 -4.90 8.49
CA GLN A 18 1.65 -5.91 7.80
C GLN A 18 1.72 -5.66 6.30
N ALA A 19 0.67 -5.09 5.73
CA ALA A 19 0.63 -4.79 4.31
C ALA A 19 -0.35 -3.66 3.99
N MET A 20 -0.10 -3.00 2.88
CA MET A 20 -0.94 -1.97 2.29
C MET A 20 -1.14 -2.26 0.80
N VAL A 21 -2.38 -2.20 0.33
CA VAL A 21 -2.71 -2.14 -1.10
C VAL A 21 -3.10 -0.71 -1.41
N SER A 22 -2.44 -0.08 -2.38
CA SER A 22 -2.67 1.32 -2.76
C SER A 22 -2.58 1.52 -4.26
N ASN A 23 -3.31 2.51 -4.78
CA ASN A 23 -3.08 3.02 -6.12
C ASN A 23 -1.91 4.01 -6.17
N ILE A 24 -1.31 4.14 -7.34
CA ILE A 24 -0.29 5.13 -7.68
C ILE A 24 -0.98 6.43 -8.08
N THR A 25 -0.59 7.52 -7.44
CA THR A 25 -1.04 8.88 -7.72
C THR A 25 0.16 9.74 -8.07
N ALA A 26 -0.09 11.00 -8.47
CA ALA A 26 0.98 11.95 -8.70
C ALA A 26 1.80 12.25 -7.42
N GLU A 27 1.23 11.98 -6.24
CA GLU A 27 1.82 12.31 -4.94
C GLU A 27 2.77 11.22 -4.44
N ASN A 28 2.51 9.94 -4.77
CA ASN A 28 3.29 8.82 -4.25
C ASN A 28 4.19 8.13 -5.30
N VAL A 29 4.06 8.48 -6.59
CA VAL A 29 4.76 7.78 -7.68
C VAL A 29 6.28 7.84 -7.53
N GLU A 30 6.84 8.98 -7.11
CA GLU A 30 8.29 9.12 -6.93
C GLU A 30 8.81 8.23 -5.81
N ASP A 31 8.11 8.18 -4.68
CA ASP A 31 8.52 7.39 -3.52
C ASP A 31 8.44 5.89 -3.79
N VAL A 32 7.38 5.46 -4.47
CA VAL A 32 7.22 4.07 -4.91
C VAL A 32 8.33 3.70 -5.89
N GLN A 33 8.60 4.53 -6.90
CA GLN A 33 9.64 4.27 -7.89
C GLN A 33 11.06 4.28 -7.30
N ARG A 34 11.32 5.02 -6.21
CA ARG A 34 12.62 4.95 -5.50
C ARG A 34 12.79 3.66 -4.71
N SER A 35 11.68 3.02 -4.35
CA SER A 35 11.65 1.84 -3.48
C SER A 35 11.60 0.52 -4.28
N THR A 36 11.56 0.59 -5.61
CA THR A 36 11.52 -0.56 -6.53
C THR A 36 12.33 -0.27 -7.79
N SER A 37 12.71 -1.32 -8.53
CA SER A 37 13.26 -1.17 -9.88
C SER A 37 12.18 -1.11 -10.97
N ASP A 38 10.92 -1.31 -10.61
CA ASP A 38 9.81 -1.35 -11.55
C ASP A 38 9.27 0.05 -11.89
N THR A 39 8.78 0.20 -13.13
CA THR A 39 8.19 1.45 -13.59
C THR A 39 6.69 1.47 -13.33
N PHE A 40 6.27 2.24 -12.33
CA PHE A 40 4.85 2.47 -12.01
C PHE A 40 4.30 3.67 -12.78
N LYS A 41 3.04 3.59 -13.22
CA LYS A 41 2.27 4.70 -13.81
C LYS A 41 1.12 5.08 -12.89
N ILE A 42 0.73 6.36 -12.93
CA ILE A 42 -0.47 6.85 -12.23
C ILE A 42 -1.69 6.01 -12.62
N GLY A 43 -2.47 5.58 -11.63
CA GLY A 43 -3.64 4.72 -11.78
C GLY A 43 -3.36 3.23 -11.64
N MET A 44 -2.10 2.79 -11.70
CA MET A 44 -1.72 1.41 -11.37
C MET A 44 -1.82 1.15 -9.87
N TRP A 45 -1.81 -0.12 -9.47
CA TRP A 45 -1.88 -0.55 -8.08
C TRP A 45 -0.60 -1.27 -7.65
N PHE A 46 -0.34 -1.25 -6.35
CA PHE A 46 0.80 -1.93 -5.75
C PHE A 46 0.45 -2.48 -4.38
N LEU A 47 1.19 -3.52 -3.97
CA LEU A 47 1.20 -4.04 -2.62
C LEU A 47 2.52 -3.62 -1.95
N SER A 48 2.43 -2.95 -0.81
CA SER A 48 3.56 -2.78 0.11
C SER A 48 3.42 -3.77 1.25
N LYS A 49 4.46 -4.55 1.54
CA LYS A 49 4.47 -5.55 2.61
C LYS A 49 5.60 -5.28 3.58
N VAL A 50 5.30 -5.22 4.88
CA VAL A 50 6.29 -5.06 5.93
C VAL A 50 7.05 -6.38 6.12
N ILE A 51 8.38 -6.30 6.15
CA ILE A 51 9.25 -7.47 6.35
C ILE A 51 9.80 -7.49 7.77
N LYS A 52 10.39 -6.37 8.21
CA LYS A 52 10.98 -6.23 9.55
C LYS A 52 11.13 -4.76 9.95
N GLY A 53 10.59 -4.38 11.11
CA GLY A 53 10.62 -3.00 11.58
C GLY A 53 9.97 -2.07 10.55
N HIS A 54 10.70 -1.04 10.10
CA HIS A 54 10.23 -0.06 9.12
C HIS A 54 10.58 -0.41 7.66
N GLN A 55 11.05 -1.62 7.38
CA GLN A 55 11.37 -2.05 6.03
C GLN A 55 10.17 -2.70 5.35
N PHE A 56 9.92 -2.29 4.11
CA PHE A 56 8.86 -2.80 3.27
C PHE A 56 9.37 -3.22 1.89
N GLU A 57 8.68 -4.17 1.29
CA GLU A 57 8.84 -4.60 -0.10
C GLU A 57 7.63 -4.12 -0.90
N ILE A 58 7.89 -3.63 -2.12
CA ILE A 58 6.84 -3.24 -3.05
C ILE A 58 6.70 -4.31 -4.13
N TYR A 59 5.47 -4.72 -4.39
CA TYR A 59 5.08 -5.64 -5.45
C TYR A 59 4.10 -4.95 -6.40
N GLY A 60 4.28 -5.19 -7.70
CA GLY A 60 3.50 -4.61 -8.79
C GLY A 60 4.37 -4.32 -10.00
N PRO A 61 3.93 -3.48 -10.94
CA PRO A 61 2.61 -2.83 -11.00
C PRO A 61 1.47 -3.80 -11.35
N PHE A 62 0.29 -3.53 -10.78
CA PHE A 62 -0.97 -4.21 -11.09
C PHE A 62 -1.96 -3.24 -11.75
N GLU A 63 -2.92 -3.77 -12.52
CA GLU A 63 -3.92 -2.96 -13.22
C GLU A 63 -5.09 -2.57 -12.32
N SER A 64 -5.35 -3.32 -11.24
CA SER A 64 -6.51 -3.12 -10.37
C SER A 64 -6.26 -3.49 -8.91
N VAL A 65 -7.14 -3.00 -8.02
CA VAL A 65 -7.18 -3.38 -6.61
C VAL A 65 -7.42 -4.88 -6.45
N ASP A 66 -8.33 -5.47 -7.24
CA ASP A 66 -8.70 -6.88 -7.16
C ASP A 66 -7.51 -7.78 -7.52
N GLU A 67 -6.76 -7.41 -8.56
CA GLU A 67 -5.54 -8.14 -8.95
C GLU A 67 -4.49 -8.07 -7.85
N THR A 68 -4.29 -6.89 -7.25
CA THR A 68 -3.31 -6.69 -6.18
C THR A 68 -3.69 -7.49 -4.92
N MET A 69 -4.97 -7.46 -4.53
CA MET A 69 -5.47 -8.21 -3.37
C MET A 69 -5.41 -9.72 -3.62
N LYS A 70 -5.71 -10.17 -4.84
CA LYS A 70 -5.54 -11.56 -5.24
C LYS A 70 -4.08 -12.00 -5.13
N PHE A 71 -3.15 -11.19 -5.64
CA PHE A 71 -1.72 -11.46 -5.51
C PHE A 71 -1.31 -11.56 -4.03
N ALA A 72 -1.75 -10.62 -3.21
CA ALA A 72 -1.44 -10.62 -1.77
C ALA A 72 -1.99 -11.86 -1.04
N HIS A 73 -3.17 -12.32 -1.43
CA HIS A 73 -3.76 -13.55 -0.93
C HIS A 73 -2.95 -14.78 -1.35
N GLU A 74 -2.70 -14.95 -2.65
CA GLU A 74 -2.07 -16.15 -3.21
C GLU A 74 -0.59 -16.29 -2.84
N HIS A 75 0.15 -15.18 -2.77
CA HIS A 75 1.60 -15.18 -2.55
C HIS A 75 2.02 -14.88 -1.12
N HIS A 76 1.16 -14.23 -0.32
CA HIS A 76 1.50 -13.79 1.02
C HIS A 76 0.46 -14.17 2.09
N GLY A 77 -0.62 -14.86 1.72
CA GLY A 77 -1.64 -15.33 2.66
C GLY A 77 -2.47 -14.22 3.31
N ILE A 78 -2.40 -13.00 2.77
CA ILE A 78 -3.14 -11.85 3.33
C ILE A 78 -4.61 -11.99 2.92
N THR A 79 -5.51 -12.07 3.90
CA THR A 79 -6.92 -12.40 3.69
C THR A 79 -7.89 -11.34 4.21
N SER A 80 -7.41 -10.40 5.01
CA SER A 80 -8.22 -9.36 5.64
C SER A 80 -7.64 -7.99 5.38
N TYR A 81 -8.44 -7.13 4.78
CA TYR A 81 -8.12 -5.73 4.59
C TYR A 81 -9.19 -4.87 5.24
N GLN A 82 -8.75 -3.86 5.98
CA GLN A 82 -9.59 -2.75 6.40
C GLN A 82 -9.36 -1.63 5.38
N GLY A 83 -10.41 -1.33 4.61
CA GLY A 83 -10.41 -0.17 3.75
C GLY A 83 -10.41 1.08 4.62
N ALA A 84 -9.41 1.93 4.42
CA ALA A 84 -9.50 3.30 4.89
C ALA A 84 -10.44 4.04 3.92
N PRO A 85 -11.62 4.51 4.36
CA PRO A 85 -12.49 5.28 3.48
C PRO A 85 -11.81 6.60 3.14
N GLU A 86 -11.44 6.77 1.87
CA GLU A 86 -11.04 8.02 1.20
C GLU A 86 -10.29 9.03 2.08
N PHE A 87 -8.97 8.88 2.21
CA PHE A 87 -8.14 9.97 2.73
C PHE A 87 -7.85 10.98 1.61
N ASP A 88 -8.21 12.25 1.82
CA ASP A 88 -7.68 13.37 1.04
C ASP A 88 -6.18 13.60 1.36
N ASP A 89 -5.66 13.07 2.49
CA ASP A 89 -4.28 13.29 2.99
C ASP A 89 -3.56 11.98 3.41
N GLY A 90 -3.60 10.95 2.55
CA GLY A 90 -3.28 9.54 2.87
C GLY A 90 -1.83 9.16 3.27
N MET A 91 -0.94 10.11 3.55
CA MET A 91 0.43 9.82 4.03
C MET A 91 0.69 10.29 5.46
N ASP A 92 0.00 11.33 5.94
CA ASP A 92 0.27 11.91 7.26
C ASP A 92 -0.25 11.02 8.40
N GLU A 93 -1.40 10.37 8.23
CA GLU A 93 -1.93 9.47 9.25
C GLU A 93 -1.15 8.14 9.35
N LEU A 94 -0.60 7.65 8.24
CA LEU A 94 0.33 6.51 8.25
C LEU A 94 1.61 6.88 9.03
N LEU A 95 2.14 8.08 8.80
CA LEU A 95 3.31 8.59 9.52
C LEU A 95 3.03 8.81 11.01
N GLU A 96 1.86 9.31 11.39
CA GLU A 96 1.48 9.47 12.80
C GLU A 96 1.22 8.12 13.50
N ALA A 97 0.62 7.16 12.81
CA ALA A 97 0.42 5.80 13.33
C ALA A 97 1.75 5.03 13.49
N LEU A 98 2.74 5.32 12.65
CA LEU A 98 4.09 4.74 12.77
C LEU A 98 4.94 5.43 13.86
N LYS A 99 4.72 6.72 14.16
CA LYS A 99 5.46 7.47 15.20
C LYS A 99 5.08 7.12 16.63
N THR A 100 3.94 6.47 16.85
CA THR A 100 3.41 6.16 18.19
C THR A 100 3.80 4.76 18.71
N GLN A 101 4.71 4.05 18.01
CA GLN A 101 5.34 2.82 18.50
C GLN A 101 6.69 3.05 19.18
#